data_AF-A0A168P1Y2-F1
#
_entry.id   AF-A0A168P1Y2-F1
#
_cell.length_a   1.000
_cell.length_b   1.000
_cell.length_c   1.000
_cell.angle_alpha   90.00
_cell.angle_beta   90.00
_cell.angle_gamma   90.00
#
_symmetry.space_group_name_H-M   'P 1'
#
loop_
_entity.id
_entity.type
_entity.pdbx_description
1 polymer ?
#
loop_
_entity_poly.entity_id
_entity_poly.type
_entity_poly.pdbx_seq_one_letter_code
_entity_poly.pdbx_strand_id
1 'polypeptide(L)'
;MLSIHFFPLLHFPPMTIKVLDKSTIQHLHSGQVIVDIEAIVKELVENSLDAHATSIELVFINNGLESIQVKDDGDGIEECDRLSVAKRHYTSKLASFDDLETITSYGFRGEALNSMCTVSDHVIIMTKTKPDAIGKQYDLDKEGNISNEKPTNTISESGTVVTLYKPFYNLPVRRQLAQRNTTQNNKKCQELLIKYALAHPDVRFSLHQARDTVGHSSSNANNSWIKPVTASINEALAIIYGSQLANMVERFVETHASHPTLTVDMIVPKRNSGN
;
A
#
# COMPACT_ATOMS: atom_id res chain seq x y z
N MET A 1 -52.81 -30.54 -10.30
CA MET A 1 -53.29 -29.14 -10.39
C MET A 1 -52.20 -28.26 -9.79
N LEU A 2 -51.18 -27.90 -10.59
CA LEU A 2 -50.11 -27.00 -10.16
C LEU A 2 -50.55 -25.57 -10.47
N SER A 3 -50.73 -24.75 -9.43
CA SER A 3 -51.04 -23.34 -9.56
C SER A 3 -49.77 -22.57 -9.91
N ILE A 4 -49.67 -22.07 -11.14
CA ILE A 4 -48.58 -21.21 -11.59
C ILE A 4 -48.91 -19.80 -11.10
N HIS A 5 -48.24 -19.33 -10.05
CA HIS A 5 -48.32 -17.92 -9.64
C HIS A 5 -47.56 -17.05 -10.64
N PHE A 6 -48.32 -16.33 -11.49
CA PHE A 6 -47.80 -15.21 -12.26
C PHE A 6 -47.41 -14.08 -11.30
N PHE A 7 -46.11 -13.80 -11.18
CA PHE A 7 -45.65 -12.54 -10.61
C PHE A 7 -46.02 -11.40 -11.58
N PRO A 8 -46.69 -10.33 -11.13
CA PRO A 8 -47.00 -9.20 -12.00
C PRO A 8 -45.70 -8.51 -12.42
N LEU A 9 -45.57 -8.25 -13.72
CA LEU A 9 -44.52 -7.39 -14.28
C LEU A 9 -44.63 -6.01 -13.63
N LEU A 10 -43.75 -5.71 -12.68
CA LEU A 10 -43.62 -4.38 -12.10
C LEU A 10 -43.24 -3.40 -13.23
N HIS A 11 -44.16 -2.52 -13.57
CA HIS A 11 -43.93 -1.43 -14.51
C HIS A 11 -43.04 -0.40 -13.80
N PHE A 12 -41.73 -0.49 -14.01
CA PHE A 12 -40.81 0.53 -13.50
C PHE A 12 -41.02 1.82 -14.30
N PRO A 13 -41.33 2.96 -13.65
CA PRO A 13 -41.42 4.23 -14.35
C PRO A 13 -40.07 4.52 -15.04
N PRO A 14 -40.07 5.20 -16.20
CA PRO A 14 -38.86 5.50 -16.93
C PRO A 14 -37.89 6.26 -16.00
N MET A 15 -36.71 5.69 -15.77
CA MET A 15 -35.68 6.32 -14.96
C MET A 15 -35.14 7.54 -15.70
N THR A 16 -35.38 8.72 -15.16
CA THR A 16 -34.79 9.96 -15.66
C THR A 16 -33.33 10.05 -15.23
N ILE A 17 -32.46 10.46 -16.14
CA ILE A 17 -31.03 10.68 -15.86
C ILE A 17 -30.92 11.82 -14.84
N LYS A 18 -30.26 11.58 -13.72
CA LYS A 18 -30.06 12.56 -12.64
C LYS A 18 -28.58 12.78 -12.39
N VAL A 19 -28.22 14.02 -12.07
CA VAL A 19 -26.88 14.35 -11.59
C VAL A 19 -26.70 13.70 -10.21
N LEU A 20 -25.56 13.04 -10.01
CA LEU A 20 -25.19 12.49 -8.72
C LEU A 20 -24.74 13.63 -7.79
N ASP A 21 -25.06 13.53 -6.50
CA ASP A 21 -24.54 14.49 -5.53
C ASP A 21 -23.01 14.33 -5.37
N LYS A 22 -22.34 15.39 -4.88
CA LYS A 22 -20.88 15.41 -4.75
C LYS A 22 -20.34 14.28 -3.89
N SER A 23 -21.05 13.90 -2.82
CA SER A 23 -20.60 12.83 -1.92
C SER A 23 -20.64 11.47 -2.61
N THR A 24 -21.65 11.23 -3.46
CA THR A 24 -21.73 10.02 -4.29
C THR A 24 -20.62 9.98 -5.34
N ILE A 25 -20.34 11.10 -6.03
CA ILE A 25 -19.23 11.19 -7.00
C ILE A 25 -17.89 10.89 -6.33
N GLN A 26 -17.64 11.49 -5.16
CA GLN A 26 -16.41 11.26 -4.39
C GLN A 26 -16.27 9.80 -3.97
N HIS A 27 -17.34 9.17 -3.47
CA HIS A 27 -17.33 7.75 -3.12
C HIS A 27 -17.06 6.85 -4.33
N LEU A 28 -17.65 7.15 -5.49
CA LEU A 28 -17.41 6.39 -6.72
C LEU A 28 -15.96 6.50 -7.18
N HIS A 29 -15.37 7.70 -7.17
CA HIS A 29 -13.97 7.90 -7.54
C HIS A 29 -12.99 7.26 -6.55
N SER A 30 -13.19 7.43 -5.23
CA SER A 30 -12.36 6.73 -4.22
C SER A 30 -12.41 5.22 -4.39
N GLY A 31 -13.59 4.69 -4.73
CA GLY A 31 -13.76 3.29 -5.04
C GLY A 31 -12.97 2.83 -6.27
N GLN A 32 -12.67 3.70 -7.23
CA GLN A 32 -11.88 3.33 -8.40
C GLN A 32 -10.37 3.36 -8.11
N VAL A 33 -9.92 4.20 -7.17
CA VAL A 33 -8.51 4.28 -6.78
C VAL A 33 -8.14 3.12 -5.85
N ILE A 34 -8.95 2.86 -4.81
CA ILE A 34 -8.71 1.77 -3.86
C ILE A 34 -9.75 0.66 -4.08
N VAL A 35 -9.36 -0.36 -4.86
CA VAL A 35 -10.25 -1.44 -5.32
C VAL A 35 -10.19 -2.70 -4.44
N ASP A 36 -9.04 -2.99 -3.84
CA ASP A 36 -8.81 -4.16 -2.99
C ASP A 36 -7.72 -3.88 -1.93
N ILE A 37 -7.40 -4.90 -1.12
CA ILE A 37 -6.40 -4.82 -0.06
C ILE A 37 -4.98 -4.63 -0.64
N GLU A 38 -4.69 -5.23 -1.79
CA GLU A 38 -3.39 -5.12 -2.48
C GLU A 38 -3.14 -3.67 -2.91
N ALA A 39 -4.16 -2.98 -3.43
CA ALA A 39 -4.07 -1.56 -3.78
C ALA A 39 -3.73 -0.68 -2.57
N ILE A 40 -4.31 -0.95 -1.40
CA ILE A 40 -3.96 -0.22 -0.16
C ILE A 40 -2.49 -0.42 0.17
N VAL A 41 -2.04 -1.68 0.20
CA VAL A 41 -0.65 -2.03 0.54
C VAL A 41 0.33 -1.39 -0.44
N LYS A 42 0.05 -1.47 -1.74
CA LYS A 42 0.88 -0.89 -2.80
C LYS A 42 1.13 0.59 -2.55
N GLU A 43 0.06 1.38 -2.41
CA GLU A 43 0.19 2.83 -2.26
C GLU A 43 0.91 3.22 -0.96
N LEU A 44 0.71 2.47 0.14
CA LEU A 44 1.43 2.73 1.39
C LEU A 44 2.91 2.37 1.29
N VAL A 45 3.25 1.21 0.72
CA VAL A 45 4.64 0.77 0.53
C VAL A 45 5.39 1.72 -0.41
N GLU A 46 4.76 2.15 -1.50
CA GLU A 46 5.32 3.14 -2.42
C GLU A 46 5.56 4.49 -1.76
N ASN A 47 4.64 4.94 -0.89
CA ASN A 47 4.88 6.14 -0.11
C ASN A 47 6.05 6.01 0.87
N SER A 48 6.23 4.84 1.49
CA SER A 48 7.40 4.58 2.34
C SER A 48 8.71 4.58 1.54
N LEU A 49 8.71 4.00 0.33
CA LEU A 49 9.88 4.02 -0.57
C LEU A 49 10.21 5.44 -1.06
N ASP A 50 9.19 6.22 -1.44
CA ASP A 50 9.35 7.62 -1.82
C ASP A 50 9.83 8.50 -0.65
N ALA A 51 9.67 8.03 0.60
CA ALA A 51 10.19 8.68 1.81
C ALA A 51 11.55 8.12 2.27
N HIS A 52 12.25 7.40 1.38
CA HIS A 52 13.59 6.85 1.60
C HIS A 52 13.69 5.86 2.78
N ALA A 53 12.62 5.10 3.05
CA ALA A 53 12.62 4.09 4.09
C ALA A 53 13.64 2.97 3.81
N THR A 54 14.34 2.53 4.86
CA THR A 54 15.25 1.38 4.83
C THR A 54 14.64 0.13 5.46
N SER A 55 13.52 0.26 6.17
CA SER A 55 12.73 -0.83 6.72
C SER A 55 11.24 -0.51 6.62
N ILE A 56 10.49 -1.42 5.98
CA ILE A 56 9.04 -1.32 5.81
C ILE A 56 8.39 -2.57 6.43
N GLU A 57 7.48 -2.35 7.37
CA GLU A 57 6.74 -3.37 8.09
C GLU A 57 5.24 -3.28 7.78
N LEU A 58 4.68 -4.33 7.19
CA LEU A 58 3.25 -4.51 6.97
C LEU A 58 2.67 -5.43 8.04
N VAL A 59 1.64 -4.96 8.74
CA VAL A 59 0.92 -5.73 9.75
C VAL A 59 -0.55 -5.82 9.38
N PHE A 60 -1.07 -7.04 9.32
CA PHE A 60 -2.49 -7.33 9.17
C PHE A 60 -3.09 -7.82 10.47
N ILE A 61 -4.29 -7.31 10.78
CA ILE A 61 -5.19 -7.92 11.77
C ILE A 61 -6.39 -8.45 11.04
N ASN A 62 -6.73 -9.71 11.31
CA ASN A 62 -7.80 -10.43 10.61
C ASN A 62 -7.66 -10.33 9.09
N ASN A 63 -6.44 -10.55 8.59
CA ASN A 63 -6.09 -10.52 7.17
C ASN A 63 -6.39 -9.18 6.48
N GLY A 64 -6.17 -8.09 7.20
CA GLY A 64 -6.42 -6.74 6.71
C GLY A 64 -7.87 -6.28 6.85
N LEU A 65 -8.81 -7.16 7.23
CA LEU A 65 -10.22 -6.78 7.36
C LEU A 65 -10.54 -6.00 8.64
N GLU A 66 -9.75 -6.20 9.69
CA GLU A 66 -9.86 -5.39 10.91
C GLU A 66 -8.88 -4.23 10.86
N SER A 67 -7.63 -4.46 10.48
CA SER A 67 -6.63 -3.41 10.33
C SER A 67 -5.57 -3.76 9.31
N ILE A 68 -5.11 -2.74 8.58
CA ILE A 68 -3.90 -2.73 7.77
C ILE A 68 -3.00 -1.64 8.33
N GLN A 69 -1.80 -1.98 8.78
CA GLN A 69 -0.79 -1.02 9.20
C GLN A 69 0.46 -1.16 8.34
N VAL A 70 0.97 -0.04 7.84
CA VAL A 70 2.32 0.04 7.28
C VAL A 70 3.14 0.98 8.15
N LYS A 71 4.29 0.52 8.60
CA LYS A 71 5.28 1.27 9.37
C LYS A 71 6.58 1.33 8.57
N ASP A 72 7.15 2.52 8.48
CA ASP A 72 8.46 2.76 7.92
C ASP A 72 9.35 3.59 8.84
N ASP A 73 10.64 3.60 8.52
CA ASP A 73 11.70 4.40 9.14
C ASP A 73 12.19 5.51 8.19
N GLY A 74 11.34 5.97 7.28
CA GLY A 74 11.68 7.02 6.32
C GLY A 74 11.85 8.40 6.96
N ASP A 75 11.82 9.43 6.13
CA ASP A 75 12.05 10.82 6.56
C ASP A 75 10.94 11.38 7.47
N GLY A 76 9.74 10.78 7.43
CA GLY A 76 8.55 11.31 8.08
C GLY A 76 7.84 12.39 7.25
N ILE A 77 6.85 13.04 7.85
CA ILE A 77 6.07 14.11 7.20
C ILE A 77 6.40 15.43 7.91
N GLU A 78 6.91 16.39 7.14
CA GLU A 78 7.25 17.73 7.60
C GLU A 78 6.03 18.47 8.15
N GLU A 79 6.22 19.28 9.20
CA GLU A 79 5.12 19.92 9.92
C GLU A 79 4.20 20.76 9.02
N CYS A 80 4.77 21.43 8.00
CA CYS A 80 4.02 22.22 7.04
C CYS A 80 3.04 21.39 6.18
N ASP A 81 3.33 20.10 5.97
CA ASP A 81 2.59 19.24 5.04
C ASP A 81 1.53 18.38 5.73
N ARG A 82 1.61 18.23 7.06
CA ARG A 82 0.74 17.32 7.85
C ARG A 82 -0.75 17.63 7.69
N LEU A 83 -1.12 18.91 7.57
CA LEU A 83 -2.50 19.37 7.35
C LEU A 83 -3.05 19.05 5.94
N SER A 84 -2.17 18.65 5.02
CA SER A 84 -2.49 18.47 3.61
C SER A 84 -2.24 17.06 3.10
N VAL A 85 -1.52 16.23 3.85
CA VAL A 85 -1.07 14.89 3.43
C VAL A 85 -2.21 13.95 2.99
N ALA A 86 -3.40 14.10 3.55
CA ALA A 86 -4.57 13.30 3.22
C ALA A 86 -5.65 14.07 2.43
N LYS A 87 -5.38 15.30 2.00
CA LYS A 87 -6.30 16.07 1.14
C LYS A 87 -6.17 15.64 -0.32
N ARG A 88 -7.27 15.68 -1.06
CA ARG A 88 -7.26 15.36 -2.51
C ARG A 88 -6.46 16.37 -3.29
N HIS A 89 -5.70 15.87 -4.27
CA HIS A 89 -4.91 16.68 -5.20
C HIS A 89 -3.76 17.45 -4.54
N TYR A 90 -3.34 17.03 -3.34
CA TYR A 90 -2.13 17.50 -2.70
C TYR A 90 -1.05 16.44 -2.84
N THR A 91 0.08 16.81 -3.42
CA THR A 91 1.27 15.96 -3.52
C THR A 91 2.52 16.82 -3.45
N SER A 92 3.59 16.30 -2.84
CA SER A 92 4.93 16.88 -2.88
C SER A 92 5.72 16.45 -4.12
N LYS A 93 5.15 15.57 -4.95
CA LYS A 93 5.85 14.81 -6.00
C LYS A 93 5.61 15.34 -7.42
N LEU A 94 4.73 16.34 -7.54
CA LEU A 94 4.38 16.99 -8.81
C LEU A 94 3.94 18.44 -8.55
N ALA A 95 4.60 19.42 -9.15
CA ALA A 95 4.23 20.83 -9.06
C ALA A 95 3.57 21.33 -10.35
N SER A 96 3.93 20.75 -11.50
CA SER A 96 3.43 21.14 -12.81
C SER A 96 3.10 19.94 -13.71
N PHE A 97 2.39 20.19 -14.82
CA PHE A 97 2.14 19.13 -15.81
C PHE A 97 3.43 18.69 -16.50
N ASP A 98 4.40 19.59 -16.68
CA ASP A 98 5.67 19.31 -17.34
C ASP A 98 6.54 18.35 -16.50
N ASP A 99 6.36 18.36 -15.18
CA ASP A 99 7.06 17.45 -14.26
C ASP A 99 6.71 15.97 -14.54
N LEU A 100 5.56 15.68 -15.21
CA LEU A 100 5.15 14.32 -15.60
C LEU A 100 6.21 13.61 -16.45
N GLU A 101 7.00 14.35 -17.23
CA GLU A 101 8.07 13.80 -18.07
C GLU A 101 9.30 13.36 -17.27
N THR A 102 9.41 13.80 -16.01
CA THR A 102 10.61 13.63 -15.16
C THR A 102 10.34 12.96 -13.81
N ILE A 103 9.13 12.43 -13.57
CA ILE A 103 8.75 11.82 -12.30
C ILE A 103 9.67 10.65 -11.96
N THR A 104 10.31 10.73 -10.79
CA THR A 104 11.15 9.65 -10.22
C THR A 104 10.50 8.97 -9.01
N SER A 105 9.30 9.39 -8.60
CA SER A 105 8.56 8.81 -7.48
C SER A 105 7.46 7.85 -7.93
N TYR A 106 7.07 6.93 -7.06
CA TYR A 106 6.00 5.98 -7.34
C TYR A 106 4.61 6.64 -7.37
N GLY A 107 4.33 7.52 -6.40
CA GLY A 107 3.07 8.27 -6.32
C GLY A 107 3.19 9.70 -6.86
N PHE A 108 2.12 10.27 -7.41
CA PHE A 108 2.08 11.69 -7.80
C PHE A 108 0.66 12.28 -7.92
N ARG A 109 -0.38 11.47 -7.70
CA ARG A 109 -1.78 11.92 -7.92
C ARG A 109 -2.38 12.62 -6.70
N GLY A 110 -1.83 12.42 -5.51
CA GLY A 110 -2.35 13.04 -4.28
C GLY A 110 -3.76 12.57 -3.88
N GLU A 111 -4.14 11.34 -4.24
CA GLU A 111 -5.50 10.82 -4.02
C GLU A 111 -5.56 9.56 -3.14
N ALA A 112 -4.43 8.89 -2.92
CA ALA A 112 -4.39 7.57 -2.28
C ALA A 112 -4.87 7.62 -0.81
N LEU A 113 -4.24 8.43 0.04
CA LEU A 113 -4.60 8.56 1.45
C LEU A 113 -6.03 9.08 1.65
N ASN A 114 -6.47 10.03 0.83
CA ASN A 114 -7.85 10.50 0.87
C ASN A 114 -8.84 9.37 0.53
N SER A 115 -8.56 8.60 -0.52
CA SER A 115 -9.39 7.47 -0.93
C SER A 115 -9.45 6.40 0.17
N MET A 116 -8.33 6.14 0.85
CA MET A 116 -8.27 5.25 2.02
C MET A 116 -9.14 5.74 3.18
N CYS A 117 -9.17 7.06 3.46
CA CYS A 117 -10.05 7.66 4.46
C CYS A 117 -11.53 7.47 4.11
N THR A 118 -11.89 7.61 2.83
CA THR A 118 -13.27 7.40 2.37
C THR A 118 -13.74 5.94 2.54
N VAL A 119 -12.87 4.96 2.28
CA VAL A 119 -13.26 3.53 2.26
C VAL A 119 -13.04 2.79 3.57
N SER A 120 -12.34 3.39 4.55
CA SER A 120 -12.05 2.76 5.85
C SER A 120 -12.88 3.37 6.95
N ASP A 121 -13.11 2.66 8.06
CA ASP A 121 -13.87 3.16 9.21
C ASP A 121 -13.13 4.30 9.92
N HIS A 122 -11.81 4.15 10.10
CA HIS A 122 -10.94 5.21 10.57
C HIS A 122 -9.51 5.02 10.03
N VAL A 123 -8.79 6.13 9.89
CA VAL A 123 -7.39 6.16 9.45
C VAL A 123 -6.58 6.99 10.44
N ILE A 124 -5.45 6.44 10.86
CA ILE A 124 -4.52 7.09 11.78
C ILE A 124 -3.16 7.19 11.09
N ILE A 125 -2.56 8.38 11.14
CA ILE A 125 -1.17 8.62 10.72
C ILE A 125 -0.38 9.01 11.95
N MET A 126 0.71 8.28 12.23
CA MET A 126 1.73 8.71 13.16
C MET A 126 2.98 9.03 12.38
N THR A 127 3.64 10.15 12.67
CA THR A 127 4.84 10.55 11.94
C THR A 127 5.78 11.34 12.82
N LYS A 128 7.07 11.23 12.51
CA LYS A 128 8.15 11.98 13.15
C LYS A 128 9.25 12.20 12.11
N THR A 129 9.74 13.43 12.03
CA THR A 129 10.93 13.82 11.29
C THR A 129 12.11 13.93 12.25
N LYS A 130 13.35 13.88 11.74
CA LYS A 130 14.56 14.03 12.59
C LYS A 130 14.58 15.34 13.42
N PRO A 131 14.11 16.49 12.90
CA PRO A 131 14.02 17.73 13.68
C PRO A 131 12.94 17.72 14.77
N ASP A 132 11.93 16.84 14.69
CA ASP A 132 10.86 16.82 15.68
C ASP A 132 11.35 16.33 17.05
N ALA A 133 11.00 17.07 18.11
CA ALA A 133 11.25 16.63 19.48
C ALA A 133 10.44 15.37 19.84
N ILE A 134 9.20 15.25 19.35
CA ILE A 134 8.27 14.15 19.62
C ILE A 134 7.45 13.84 18.37
N GLY A 135 7.11 12.57 18.16
CA GLY A 135 6.20 12.19 17.09
C GLY A 135 4.79 12.71 17.34
N LYS A 136 4.02 12.88 16.27
CA LYS A 136 2.60 13.26 16.35
C LYS A 136 1.72 12.20 15.71
N GLN A 137 0.56 11.98 16.30
CA GLN A 137 -0.53 11.16 15.78
C GLN A 137 -1.66 12.07 15.30
N TYR A 138 -2.20 11.75 14.12
CA TYR A 138 -3.35 12.39 13.49
C TYR A 138 -4.43 11.37 13.20
N ASP A 139 -5.63 11.62 13.70
CA ASP A 139 -6.82 10.85 13.35
C ASP A 139 -7.56 11.58 12.22
N LEU A 140 -7.81 10.91 11.10
CA LEU A 140 -8.36 11.51 9.90
C LEU A 140 -9.88 11.27 9.75
N ASP A 141 -10.61 12.29 9.32
CA ASP A 141 -12.00 12.18 8.89
C ASP A 141 -12.13 11.60 7.46
N LYS A 142 -13.36 11.47 6.93
CA LYS A 142 -13.62 10.86 5.62
C LYS A 142 -13.13 11.71 4.45
N GLU A 143 -13.02 13.00 4.68
CA GLU A 143 -12.56 14.02 3.75
C GLU A 143 -11.03 14.19 3.82
N GLY A 144 -10.36 13.49 4.74
CA GLY A 144 -8.90 13.53 4.93
C GLY A 144 -8.42 14.72 5.76
N ASN A 145 -9.30 15.40 6.49
CA ASN A 145 -8.91 16.43 7.46
C ASN A 145 -8.52 15.80 8.79
N ILE A 146 -7.66 16.49 9.53
CA ILE A 146 -7.25 16.10 10.88
C ILE A 146 -8.41 16.41 11.84
N SER A 147 -9.00 15.36 12.40
CA SER A 147 -10.07 15.45 13.40
C SER A 147 -9.53 15.49 14.84
N ASN A 148 -8.33 14.95 15.05
CA ASN A 148 -7.66 14.89 16.34
C ASN A 148 -6.13 14.83 16.16
N GLU A 149 -5.40 15.49 17.05
CA GLU A 149 -3.94 15.53 17.10
C GLU A 149 -3.47 15.23 18.53
N LYS A 150 -2.47 14.35 18.68
CA LYS A 150 -1.83 14.08 19.97
C LYS A 150 -0.37 13.66 19.83
N PRO A 151 0.48 13.89 20.85
CA PRO A 151 1.85 13.38 20.85
C PRO A 151 1.90 11.85 20.87
N THR A 152 2.95 11.26 20.30
CA THR A 152 3.21 9.83 20.32
C THR A 152 4.71 9.51 20.44
N ASN A 153 5.02 8.42 21.13
CA ASN A 153 6.37 7.86 21.27
C ASN A 153 6.57 6.59 20.42
N THR A 154 5.65 6.30 19.49
CA THR A 154 5.71 5.09 18.63
C THR A 154 6.90 5.09 17.68
N ILE A 155 7.42 6.28 17.33
CA ILE A 155 8.52 6.47 16.38
C ILE A 155 9.69 7.11 17.13
N SER A 156 10.82 6.40 17.19
CA SER A 156 11.98 6.79 18.00
C SER A 156 12.81 7.89 17.34
N GLU A 157 13.17 7.72 16.07
CA GLU A 157 14.03 8.65 15.32
C GLU A 157 13.22 9.42 14.27
N SER A 158 12.93 8.79 13.13
CA SER A 158 12.05 9.29 12.08
C SER A 158 11.23 8.16 11.46
N GLY A 159 10.19 8.52 10.72
CA GLY A 159 9.39 7.59 9.94
C GLY A 159 7.91 7.91 10.00
N THR A 160 7.12 7.03 9.37
CA THR A 160 5.67 7.14 9.31
C THR A 160 5.02 5.79 9.62
N VAL A 161 3.89 5.83 10.32
CA VAL A 161 3.00 4.69 10.53
C VAL A 161 1.61 5.09 10.07
N VAL A 162 1.10 4.40 9.06
CA VAL A 162 -0.27 4.58 8.57
C VAL A 162 -1.08 3.36 8.93
N THR A 163 -2.20 3.56 9.64
CA THR A 163 -3.09 2.48 10.08
C THR A 163 -4.50 2.74 9.58
N LEU A 164 -5.04 1.82 8.79
CA LEU A 164 -6.41 1.82 8.32
C LEU A 164 -7.17 0.75 9.08
N TYR A 165 -8.33 1.11 9.61
CA TYR A 165 -9.18 0.18 10.34
C TYR A 165 -10.47 -0.08 9.58
N LYS A 166 -10.86 -1.34 9.59
CA LYS A 166 -12.04 -1.88 8.88
C LYS A 166 -12.15 -1.32 7.46
N PRO A 167 -11.16 -1.56 6.58
CA PRO A 167 -11.26 -1.16 5.20
C PRO A 167 -12.52 -1.79 4.55
N PHE A 168 -13.13 -1.02 3.67
CA PHE A 168 -14.39 -1.34 2.97
C PHE A 168 -15.62 -1.48 3.87
N TYR A 169 -15.60 -1.02 5.13
CA TYR A 169 -16.75 -1.16 6.05
C TYR A 169 -18.07 -0.60 5.47
N ASN A 170 -17.98 0.50 4.72
CA ASN A 170 -19.09 1.19 4.06
C ASN A 170 -19.35 0.72 2.62
N LEU A 171 -18.62 -0.31 2.15
CA LEU A 171 -18.76 -0.90 0.80
C LEU A 171 -19.03 -2.42 0.93
N PRO A 172 -20.27 -2.85 1.27
CA PRO A 172 -20.58 -4.22 1.68
C PRO A 172 -20.17 -5.28 0.65
N VAL A 173 -20.37 -5.01 -0.64
CA VAL A 173 -20.00 -5.94 -1.73
C VAL A 173 -18.49 -6.15 -1.76
N ARG A 174 -17.69 -5.07 -1.64
CA ARG A 174 -16.22 -5.16 -1.63
C ARG A 174 -15.71 -5.83 -0.37
N ARG A 175 -16.30 -5.50 0.77
CA ARG A 175 -15.96 -6.16 2.04
C ARG A 175 -16.22 -7.65 1.99
N GLN A 176 -17.35 -8.07 1.41
CA GLN A 176 -17.67 -9.49 1.23
C GLN A 176 -16.70 -10.19 0.27
N LEU A 177 -16.31 -9.51 -0.82
CA LEU A 177 -15.28 -10.03 -1.73
C LEU A 177 -13.92 -10.17 -1.03
N ALA A 178 -13.50 -9.16 -0.26
CA ALA A 178 -12.27 -9.20 0.52
C ALA A 178 -12.28 -10.34 1.55
N GLN A 179 -13.42 -10.55 2.23
CA GLN A 179 -13.64 -11.66 3.17
C GLN A 179 -13.51 -13.03 2.51
N ARG A 180 -14.19 -13.24 1.37
CA ARG A 180 -14.16 -14.52 0.65
C ARG A 180 -12.78 -14.85 0.09
N ASN A 181 -12.03 -13.83 -0.33
CA ASN A 181 -10.75 -13.99 -1.03
C ASN A 181 -9.53 -13.74 -0.13
N THR A 182 -9.70 -13.86 1.19
CA THR A 182 -8.67 -13.58 2.19
C THR A 182 -7.30 -14.19 1.86
N THR A 183 -7.23 -15.49 1.58
CA THR A 183 -5.97 -16.19 1.27
C THR A 183 -5.31 -15.63 0.00
N GLN A 184 -6.11 -15.37 -1.04
CA GLN A 184 -5.62 -14.83 -2.31
C GLN A 184 -5.12 -13.39 -2.15
N ASN A 185 -5.82 -12.57 -1.35
CA ASN A 185 -5.41 -11.19 -1.06
C ASN A 185 -4.10 -11.14 -0.29
N ASN A 186 -3.93 -11.98 0.75
CA ASN A 186 -2.66 -12.07 1.48
C ASN A 186 -1.52 -12.50 0.56
N LYS A 187 -1.76 -13.50 -0.31
CA LYS A 187 -0.77 -13.95 -1.28
C LYS A 187 -0.37 -12.85 -2.25
N LYS A 188 -1.34 -12.11 -2.81
CA LYS A 188 -1.12 -10.94 -3.67
C LYS A 188 -0.26 -9.88 -2.97
N CYS A 189 -0.57 -9.54 -1.72
CA CYS A 189 0.20 -8.58 -0.95
C CYS A 189 1.64 -9.08 -0.69
N GLN A 190 1.82 -10.36 -0.39
CA GLN A 190 3.16 -10.94 -0.22
C GLN A 190 3.94 -10.97 -1.55
N GLU A 191 3.31 -11.35 -2.66
CA GLU A 191 3.90 -11.31 -4.00
C GLU A 191 4.29 -9.87 -4.40
N LEU A 192 3.48 -8.88 -4.03
CA LEU A 192 3.78 -7.47 -4.21
C LEU A 192 5.01 -7.05 -3.39
N LEU A 193 5.08 -7.40 -2.10
CA LEU A 193 6.26 -7.12 -1.27
C LEU A 193 7.52 -7.81 -1.79
N ILE A 194 7.41 -9.03 -2.31
CA ILE A 194 8.53 -9.73 -2.95
C ILE A 194 9.07 -8.95 -4.16
N LYS A 195 8.19 -8.38 -5.00
CA LYS A 195 8.61 -7.56 -6.14
C LYS A 195 9.41 -6.34 -5.69
N TYR A 196 8.94 -5.60 -4.69
CA TYR A 196 9.68 -4.46 -4.13
C TYR A 196 10.97 -4.91 -3.43
N ALA A 197 10.97 -6.03 -2.71
CA ALA A 197 12.14 -6.58 -2.03
C ALA A 197 13.28 -6.96 -2.98
N LEU A 198 12.95 -7.38 -4.21
CA LEU A 198 13.92 -7.67 -5.27
C LEU A 198 14.41 -6.38 -5.95
N ALA A 199 13.51 -5.40 -6.15
CA ALA A 199 13.85 -4.10 -6.71
C ALA A 199 14.70 -3.24 -5.76
N HIS A 200 14.53 -3.42 -4.44
CA HIS A 200 15.23 -2.72 -3.37
C HIS A 200 15.91 -3.71 -2.41
N PRO A 201 17.04 -4.33 -2.81
CA PRO A 201 17.78 -5.28 -1.98
C PRO A 201 18.29 -4.68 -0.65
N ASP A 202 18.49 -3.37 -0.62
CA ASP A 202 18.94 -2.58 0.52
C ASP A 202 17.83 -2.22 1.53
N VAL A 203 16.56 -2.46 1.18
CA VAL A 203 15.41 -2.22 2.08
C VAL A 203 14.96 -3.52 2.74
N ARG A 204 14.73 -3.50 4.07
CA ARG A 204 14.12 -4.60 4.81
C ARG A 204 12.60 -4.57 4.62
N PHE A 205 12.00 -5.71 4.30
CA PHE A 205 10.54 -5.86 4.24
C PHE A 205 10.07 -6.94 5.19
N SER A 206 8.94 -6.70 5.88
CA SER A 206 8.28 -7.74 6.64
C SER A 206 6.77 -7.66 6.56
N LEU A 207 6.12 -8.83 6.60
CA LEU A 207 4.67 -9.02 6.64
C LEU A 207 4.34 -9.88 7.86
N HIS A 208 3.48 -9.36 8.73
CA HIS A 208 3.04 -10.03 9.95
C HIS A 208 1.52 -10.14 10.02
N GLN A 209 1.04 -11.27 10.52
CA GLN A 209 -0.35 -11.44 10.94
C GLN A 209 -0.45 -11.33 12.47
N ALA A 210 -1.12 -10.29 12.96
CA ALA A 210 -1.40 -10.09 14.38
C ALA A 210 -2.79 -10.64 14.76
N ARG A 211 -2.94 -11.03 16.04
CA ARG A 211 -4.18 -11.65 16.56
C ARG A 211 -5.22 -10.63 17.02
N ASP A 212 -4.82 -9.65 17.84
CA ASP A 212 -5.80 -8.85 18.59
C ASP A 212 -5.60 -7.32 18.49
N THR A 213 -4.36 -6.80 18.46
CA THR A 213 -4.13 -5.34 18.45
C THR A 213 -2.91 -4.88 17.66
N VAL A 214 -3.04 -3.68 17.11
CA VAL A 214 -1.98 -2.92 16.44
C VAL A 214 -0.99 -2.43 17.51
N GLY A 215 0.31 -2.69 17.35
CA GLY A 215 1.35 -2.15 18.24
C GLY A 215 1.81 -3.03 19.40
N HIS A 216 1.31 -4.26 19.54
CA HIS A 216 1.85 -5.27 20.46
C HIS A 216 2.24 -6.52 19.69
N SER A 217 3.52 -6.65 19.33
CA SER A 217 4.07 -7.85 18.70
C SER A 217 4.07 -9.00 19.71
N SER A 218 2.95 -9.72 19.80
CA SER A 218 2.91 -11.00 20.50
C SER A 218 3.83 -11.97 19.78
N SER A 219 4.85 -12.46 20.49
CA SER A 219 6.01 -13.23 20.03
C SER A 219 5.69 -14.65 19.52
N ASN A 220 4.45 -14.92 19.08
CA ASN A 220 4.02 -16.19 18.51
C ASN A 220 3.30 -16.00 17.16
N ALA A 221 3.93 -15.22 16.28
CA ALA A 221 3.51 -15.03 14.89
C ALA A 221 4.03 -16.18 14.00
N ASN A 222 3.38 -17.35 14.07
CA ASN A 222 3.65 -18.50 13.18
C ASN A 222 3.38 -18.22 11.68
N ASN A 223 3.06 -16.97 11.30
CA ASN A 223 2.77 -16.58 9.93
C ASN A 223 3.37 -15.19 9.64
N SER A 224 4.70 -15.11 9.68
CA SER A 224 5.43 -13.91 9.28
C SER A 224 6.36 -14.21 8.10
N TRP A 225 6.42 -13.28 7.16
CA TRP A 225 7.38 -13.29 6.06
C TRP A 225 8.33 -12.11 6.26
N ILE A 226 9.64 -12.36 6.13
CA ILE A 226 10.67 -11.34 6.36
C ILE A 226 11.73 -11.49 5.28
N LYS A 227 12.05 -10.37 4.62
CA LYS A 227 13.26 -10.20 3.82
C LYS A 227 14.16 -9.18 4.53
N PRO A 228 15.33 -9.58 5.05
CA PRO A 228 16.29 -8.65 5.64
C PRO A 228 16.97 -7.80 4.57
N VAL A 229 17.72 -6.78 5.00
CA VAL A 229 18.64 -6.04 4.12
C VAL A 229 19.66 -7.02 3.55
N THR A 230 19.94 -6.89 2.26
CA THR A 230 20.85 -7.75 1.50
C THR A 230 21.79 -6.90 0.66
N ALA A 231 23.02 -7.35 0.46
CA ALA A 231 24.00 -6.60 -0.32
C ALA A 231 23.74 -6.69 -1.84
N SER A 232 22.95 -7.66 -2.29
CA SER A 232 22.66 -7.86 -3.70
C SER A 232 21.30 -8.51 -3.95
N ILE A 233 20.78 -8.35 -5.17
CA ILE A 233 19.58 -9.04 -5.64
C ILE A 233 19.71 -10.57 -5.59
N ASN A 234 20.92 -11.12 -5.77
CA ASN A 234 21.15 -12.57 -5.69
C ASN A 234 20.97 -13.10 -4.27
N GLU A 235 21.43 -12.35 -3.26
CA GLU A 235 21.17 -12.68 -1.86
C GLU A 235 19.68 -12.59 -1.53
N ALA A 236 18.99 -11.56 -2.03
CA ALA A 236 17.54 -11.43 -1.90
C ALA A 236 16.81 -12.63 -2.54
N LEU A 237 17.20 -13.05 -3.74
CA LEU A 237 16.65 -14.24 -4.41
C LEU A 237 16.88 -15.51 -3.60
N ALA A 238 18.07 -15.68 -3.02
CA ALA A 238 18.38 -16.84 -2.19
C ALA A 238 17.52 -16.90 -0.94
N ILE A 239 17.23 -15.76 -0.32
CA ILE A 239 16.35 -15.67 0.86
C ILE A 239 14.88 -15.92 0.48
N ILE A 240 14.41 -15.36 -0.64
CA ILE A 240 12.99 -15.41 -1.02
C ILE A 240 12.60 -16.75 -1.64
N TYR A 241 13.43 -17.27 -2.55
CA TYR A 241 13.13 -18.44 -3.38
C TYR A 241 14.05 -19.65 -3.09
N GLY A 242 15.05 -19.48 -2.24
CA GLY A 242 16.03 -20.53 -1.92
C GLY A 242 17.29 -20.47 -2.77
N SER A 243 18.37 -21.00 -2.21
CA SER A 243 19.72 -20.98 -2.82
C SER A 243 19.79 -21.73 -4.15
N GLN A 244 18.97 -22.78 -4.35
CA GLN A 244 18.94 -23.52 -5.60
C GLN A 244 18.53 -22.63 -6.78
N LEU A 245 17.45 -21.86 -6.64
CA LEU A 245 16.98 -20.96 -7.69
C LEU A 245 17.97 -19.81 -7.91
N ALA A 246 18.49 -19.22 -6.83
CA ALA A 246 19.51 -18.17 -6.92
C ALA A 246 20.77 -18.63 -7.68
N ASN A 247 21.15 -19.90 -7.57
CA ASN A 247 22.29 -20.46 -8.29
C ASN A 247 22.02 -20.73 -9.77
N MET A 248 20.75 -20.83 -10.19
CA MET A 248 20.33 -21.07 -11.57
C MET A 248 20.22 -19.81 -12.41
N VAL A 249 20.42 -18.63 -11.83
CA VAL A 249 20.27 -17.34 -12.50
C VAL A 249 21.54 -16.49 -12.45
N GLU A 250 21.69 -15.58 -13.39
CA GLU A 250 22.78 -14.61 -13.49
C GLU A 250 22.26 -13.21 -13.79
N ARG A 251 23.01 -12.19 -13.36
CA ARG A 251 22.69 -10.79 -13.65
C ARG A 251 23.25 -10.42 -15.01
N PHE A 252 22.39 -9.88 -15.86
CA PHE A 252 22.69 -9.38 -17.19
C PHE A 252 22.45 -7.88 -17.22
N VAL A 253 23.49 -7.11 -17.54
CA VAL A 253 23.41 -5.66 -17.69
C VAL A 253 23.92 -5.28 -19.07
N GLU A 254 23.08 -4.65 -19.87
CA GLU A 254 23.42 -4.15 -21.20
C GLU A 254 22.95 -2.70 -21.36
N THR A 255 23.87 -1.82 -21.76
CA THR A 255 23.57 -0.42 -22.08
C THR A 255 23.60 -0.24 -23.59
N HIS A 256 22.56 0.41 -24.14
CA HIS A 256 22.45 0.58 -25.58
C HIS A 256 23.59 1.47 -26.12
N ALA A 257 24.35 0.94 -27.09
CA ALA A 257 25.58 1.58 -27.57
C ALA A 257 25.39 3.01 -28.10
N SER A 258 24.24 3.31 -28.72
CA SER A 258 23.92 4.64 -29.26
C SER A 258 23.05 5.51 -28.35
N HIS A 259 22.53 4.94 -27.25
CA HIS A 259 21.64 5.61 -26.31
C HIS A 259 22.09 5.27 -24.88
N PRO A 260 23.12 5.96 -24.35
CA PRO A 260 23.73 5.60 -23.07
C PRO A 260 22.80 5.75 -21.86
N THR A 261 21.66 6.43 -22.02
CA THR A 261 20.59 6.53 -21.02
C THR A 261 19.70 5.28 -20.95
N LEU A 262 19.76 4.41 -21.96
CA LEU A 262 18.96 3.19 -22.02
C LEU A 262 19.81 2.01 -21.54
N THR A 263 19.50 1.52 -20.34
CA THR A 263 20.13 0.33 -19.76
C THR A 263 19.06 -0.72 -19.43
N VAL A 264 19.36 -1.97 -19.76
CA VAL A 264 18.59 -3.14 -19.34
C VAL A 264 19.40 -3.86 -18.26
N ASP A 265 18.86 -3.93 -17.05
CA ASP A 265 19.40 -4.70 -15.93
C ASP A 265 18.40 -5.78 -15.54
N MET A 266 18.79 -7.04 -15.70
CA MET A 266 17.90 -8.19 -15.58
C MET A 266 18.57 -9.36 -14.88
N ILE A 267 17.75 -10.20 -14.24
CA ILE A 267 18.15 -11.53 -13.80
C ILE A 267 17.61 -12.54 -14.81
N VAL A 268 18.50 -13.33 -15.40
CA VAL A 268 18.17 -14.33 -16.43
C VAL A 268 18.64 -15.72 -16.00
N PRO A 269 18.00 -16.81 -16.47
CA PRO A 269 18.52 -18.15 -16.26
C PRO A 269 19.93 -18.28 -16.84
N LYS A 270 20.85 -18.86 -16.07
CA LYS A 270 22.17 -19.23 -16.59
C LYS A 270 22.00 -20.15 -17.78
N ARG A 271 22.74 -19.89 -18.85
CA ARG A 271 22.83 -20.85 -19.95
C ARG A 271 23.44 -22.14 -19.38
N ASN A 272 22.71 -23.26 -19.49
CA ASN A 272 23.28 -24.57 -19.17
C ASN A 272 24.52 -24.77 -20.04
N SER A 273 25.71 -24.80 -19.42
CA SER A 273 26.94 -25.28 -20.04
C SER A 273 26.87 -26.81 -20.15
N GLY A 274 25.94 -27.31 -20.97
CA GLY A 274 25.64 -28.74 -21.08
C GLY A 274 24.70 -29.05 -22.23
N ASN A 275 25.25 -29.04 -23.44
CA ASN A 275 25.09 -30.08 -24.46
C ASN A 275 26.38 -30.12 -25.29
#